data_AF-A0A3N6RTM7-F1
#
_entry.id   AF-A0A3N6RTM7-F1
#
_cell.length_a   1.000
_cell.length_b   1.000
_cell.length_c   1.000
_cell.angle_alpha   90.00
_cell.angle_beta   90.00
_cell.angle_gamma   90.00
#
_symmetry.space_group_name_H-M   'P 1'
#
loop_
_entity.id
_entity.type
_entity.pdbx_description
1 polymer ?
#
loop_
_entity_poly.entity_id
_entity_poly.type
_entity_poly.pdbx_seq_one_letter_code
_entity_poly.pdbx_strand_id
1 'polypeptide(L)'
;MNNIEMEKKLAEDGFNRKEIALLKFMTERDSTTYQVLIVELSKRFVGAIALLVIIFGFYGSSIFLREDTDFFVLTLVLAFAFIAVWFVAPLKLGAKAYFFRKKYPQL
;
A
#
# COMPACT_ATOMS: atom_id res chain seq x y z
N MET A 1 18.27 -2.34 -16.23
CA MET A 1 18.68 -1.23 -15.34
C MET A 1 19.38 -1.82 -14.15
N ASN A 2 20.57 -1.34 -13.80
CA ASN A 2 21.31 -1.86 -12.65
C ASN A 2 20.80 -1.26 -11.33
N ASN A 3 21.30 -1.76 -10.19
CA ASN A 3 20.83 -1.33 -8.87
C ASN A 3 21.12 0.14 -8.56
N ILE A 4 22.27 0.67 -8.97
CA ILE A 4 22.67 2.06 -8.71
C ILE A 4 21.77 3.03 -9.50
N GLU A 5 21.48 2.71 -10.76
CA GLU A 5 20.55 3.47 -11.61
C GLU A 5 19.13 3.44 -11.05
N MET A 6 18.67 2.28 -10.54
CA MET A 6 17.37 2.16 -9.87
C MET A 6 17.30 3.03 -8.62
N GLU A 7 18.30 2.97 -7.74
CA GLU A 7 18.33 3.77 -6.50
C GLU A 7 18.34 5.28 -6.79
N LYS A 8 19.10 5.71 -7.79
CA LYS A 8 19.10 7.11 -8.23
C LYS A 8 17.72 7.53 -8.72
N LYS A 9 17.07 6.71 -9.55
CA LYS A 9 15.73 6.99 -10.08
C LYS A 9 14.66 7.03 -8.97
N LEU A 10 14.77 6.15 -7.98
CA LEU A 10 13.91 6.18 -6.79
C LEU A 10 14.11 7.48 -6.00
N ALA A 11 15.36 7.90 -5.79
CA ALA A 11 15.64 9.16 -5.10
C ALA A 11 15.09 10.38 -5.85
N GLU A 12 15.24 10.42 -7.17
CA GLU A 12 14.70 11.47 -8.05
C GLU A 12 13.17 11.54 -8.00
N ASP A 13 12.48 10.41 -7.79
CA ASP A 13 11.02 10.34 -7.68
C ASP A 13 10.50 10.48 -6.24
N GLY A 14 11.36 10.90 -5.29
CA GLY A 14 10.95 11.28 -3.93
C GLY A 14 10.98 10.15 -2.90
N PHE A 15 11.66 9.03 -3.19
CA PHE A 15 12.01 8.07 -2.15
C PHE A 15 13.17 8.62 -1.30
N ASN A 16 13.01 8.58 0.02
CA ASN A 16 14.05 9.04 0.93
C ASN A 16 15.11 7.93 1.16
N ARG A 17 16.25 8.31 1.74
CA ARG A 17 17.35 7.37 2.02
C ARG A 17 16.94 6.15 2.87
N LYS A 18 16.03 6.33 3.84
CA LYS A 18 15.56 5.22 4.69
C LYS A 18 14.68 4.24 3.90
N GLU A 19 13.82 4.76 3.03
CA GLU A 19 12.96 3.96 2.15
C GLU A 19 13.81 3.18 1.14
N ILE A 20 14.82 3.81 0.54
CA ILE A 20 15.74 3.14 -0.39
C ILE A 20 16.55 2.06 0.32
N ALA A 21 17.09 2.34 1.52
CA ALA A 21 17.79 1.34 2.32
C ALA A 21 16.88 0.15 2.70
N LEU A 22 15.60 0.42 3.01
CA LEU A 22 14.62 -0.62 3.29
C LEU A 22 14.32 -1.49 2.06
N LEU A 23 14.14 -0.87 0.88
CA LEU A 23 13.96 -1.59 -0.37
C LEU A 23 15.18 -2.45 -0.69
N LYS A 24 16.39 -1.90 -0.52
CA LYS A 24 17.65 -2.64 -0.70
C LYS A 24 17.71 -3.87 0.20
N PHE A 25 17.43 -3.68 1.48
CA PHE A 25 17.38 -4.77 2.45
C PHE A 25 16.36 -5.85 2.06
N MET A 26 15.17 -5.46 1.59
CA MET A 26 14.15 -6.40 1.11
C MET A 26 14.61 -7.15 -0.15
N THR A 27 15.25 -6.47 -1.11
CA THR A 27 15.79 -7.12 -2.32
C THR A 27 16.87 -8.14 -1.99
N GLU A 28 17.76 -7.82 -1.05
CA GLU A 28 18.83 -8.72 -0.59
C GLU A 28 18.24 -9.92 0.18
N ARG A 29 17.33 -9.66 1.12
CA ARG A 29 16.67 -10.70 1.93
C ARG A 29 15.87 -11.68 1.09
N ASP A 30 15.10 -11.17 0.13
CA ASP A 30 14.18 -11.98 -0.68
C ASP A 30 14.84 -12.44 -2.00
N SER A 31 16.14 -12.18 -2.18
CA SER A 31 16.93 -12.52 -3.39
C SER A 31 16.22 -12.09 -4.68
N THR A 32 15.67 -10.88 -4.69
CA THR A 32 14.82 -10.34 -5.76
C THR A 32 15.36 -9.01 -6.28
N THR A 33 14.77 -8.49 -7.36
CA THR A 33 15.15 -7.19 -7.92
C THR A 33 14.24 -6.07 -7.43
N TYR A 34 14.71 -4.83 -7.54
CA TYR A 34 13.88 -3.65 -7.27
C TYR A 34 12.60 -3.63 -8.12
N GLN A 35 12.65 -4.06 -9.38
CA GLN A 35 11.46 -4.08 -10.24
C GLN A 35 10.38 -5.00 -9.66
N VAL A 36 10.75 -6.25 -9.34
CA VAL A 36 9.82 -7.25 -8.79
C VAL A 36 9.25 -6.74 -7.46
N LEU A 37 10.11 -6.23 -6.58
CA LEU A 37 9.70 -5.70 -5.29
C LEU A 37 8.71 -4.51 -5.43
N ILE A 38 9.00 -3.55 -6.31
CA ILE A 38 8.11 -2.40 -6.58
C ILE A 38 6.76 -2.87 -7.11
N VAL A 39 6.74 -3.85 -8.02
CA VAL A 39 5.49 -4.43 -8.56
C VAL A 39 4.69 -5.10 -7.44
N GLU A 40 5.32 -5.86 -6.55
CA GLU A 40 4.65 -6.48 -5.42
C GLU A 40 4.07 -5.44 -4.45
N LEU A 41 4.86 -4.44 -4.05
CA LEU A 41 4.42 -3.35 -3.20
C LEU A 41 3.25 -2.58 -3.81
N SER A 42 3.29 -2.32 -5.11
CA SER A 42 2.21 -1.71 -5.88
C SER A 42 0.93 -2.56 -5.83
N LYS A 43 1.02 -3.87 -6.06
CA LYS A 43 -0.13 -4.78 -5.98
C LYS A 43 -0.71 -4.85 -4.57
N ARG A 44 0.14 -4.94 -3.54
CA ARG A 44 -0.28 -4.95 -2.13
C ARG A 44 -1.01 -3.66 -1.75
N PHE A 45 -0.53 -2.52 -2.25
CA PHE A 45 -1.21 -1.23 -2.08
C PHE A 45 -2.60 -1.22 -2.72
N VAL A 46 -2.72 -1.64 -3.98
CA VAL A 46 -4.01 -1.71 -4.68
C VAL A 46 -4.97 -2.67 -3.96
N GLY A 47 -4.48 -3.83 -3.51
CA GLY A 47 -5.27 -4.79 -2.73
C GLY A 47 -5.78 -4.20 -1.41
N ALA A 48 -4.93 -3.46 -0.70
CA ALA A 48 -5.33 -2.77 0.54
C ALA A 48 -6.39 -1.69 0.27
N ILE A 49 -6.25 -0.89 -0.79
CA ILE A 49 -7.25 0.11 -1.18
C ILE A 49 -8.57 -0.55 -1.59
N ALA A 50 -8.54 -1.64 -2.35
CA ALA A 50 -9.74 -2.39 -2.73
C ALA A 50 -10.47 -2.94 -1.50
N LEU A 51 -9.72 -3.50 -0.54
CA LEU A 51 -10.28 -3.97 0.72
C LEU A 51 -10.95 -2.84 1.52
N LEU A 52 -10.29 -1.67 1.62
CA LEU A 52 -10.88 -0.50 2.27
C LEU A 52 -12.18 -0.06 1.58
N VAL A 53 -12.22 -0.01 0.24
CA VAL A 53 -13.43 0.34 -0.51
C VAL A 53 -14.58 -0.63 -0.21
N ILE A 54 -14.31 -1.93 -0.14
CA ILE A 54 -15.33 -2.94 0.22
C ILE A 54 -15.86 -2.71 1.64
N ILE A 55 -14.94 -2.50 2.60
CA ILE A 55 -15.29 -2.27 4.01
C ILE A 55 -16.15 -1.01 4.15
N PHE A 56 -15.73 0.11 3.54
CA PHE A 56 -16.49 1.36 3.57
C PHE A 56 -17.82 1.23 2.82
N GLY A 57 -17.88 0.46 1.73
CA GLY A 57 -19.12 0.19 1.01
C GLY A 57 -20.13 -0.57 1.87
N PHE A 58 -19.68 -1.60 2.59
CA PHE A 58 -20.53 -2.35 3.52
C PHE A 58 -20.97 -1.49 4.72
N TYR A 59 -20.06 -0.68 5.26
CA TYR A 59 -20.38 0.23 6.35
C TYR A 59 -21.41 1.28 5.91
N GLY A 60 -21.22 1.92 4.75
CA GLY A 60 -22.16 2.88 4.19
C GLY A 60 -23.54 2.25 3.94
N SER A 61 -23.60 1.07 3.32
CA SER A 61 -24.87 0.39 3.07
C SER A 61 -25.61 0.04 4.36
N SER A 62 -24.89 -0.32 5.44
CA SER A 62 -25.50 -0.57 6.74
C SER A 62 -26.14 0.67 7.36
N ILE A 63 -25.61 1.87 7.11
CA ILE A 63 -26.19 3.13 7.61
C ILE A 63 -27.47 3.47 6.84
N PHE A 64 -27.48 3.29 5.51
CA PHE A 64 -28.60 3.74 4.68
C PHE A 64 -29.74 2.72 4.55
N LEU A 65 -29.48 1.43 4.76
CA LEU A 65 -30.46 0.36 4.47
C LEU A 65 -31.02 -0.34 5.70
N ARG A 66 -30.50 -0.07 6.91
CA ARG A 66 -30.89 -0.81 8.12
C ARG A 66 -31.22 0.15 9.26
N GLU A 67 -32.49 0.19 9.62
CA GLU A 67 -33.04 1.06 10.68
C GLU A 67 -32.55 0.70 12.09
N ASP A 68 -32.23 -0.58 12.34
CA ASP A 68 -31.83 -1.10 13.66
C ASP A 68 -30.31 -1.27 13.85
N THR A 69 -29.52 -0.52 13.09
CA THR A 69 -28.06 -0.69 13.08
C THR A 69 -27.41 -0.05 14.31
N ASP A 70 -26.73 -0.85 15.15
CA ASP A 70 -25.86 -0.31 16.20
C ASP A 70 -24.63 0.36 15.60
N PHE A 71 -24.77 1.66 15.36
CA PHE A 71 -23.76 2.51 14.74
C PHE A 71 -22.46 2.55 15.54
N PHE A 72 -22.54 2.46 16.87
CA PHE A 72 -21.37 2.51 17.72
C PHE A 72 -20.49 1.27 17.54
N VAL A 73 -21.11 0.09 17.57
CA VAL A 73 -20.41 -1.19 17.36
C VAL A 73 -19.79 -1.23 15.96
N LEU A 74 -20.53 -0.83 14.92
CA LEU A 74 -20.02 -0.81 13.54
C LEU A 74 -18.86 0.16 13.34
N THR A 75 -18.95 1.36 13.93
CA THR A 75 -17.85 2.34 13.89
C THR A 75 -16.60 1.80 14.58
N LEU A 76 -16.77 1.11 15.70
CA LEU A 76 -15.66 0.53 16.46
C LEU A 76 -14.97 -0.59 15.66
N VAL A 77 -15.74 -1.50 15.04
CA VAL A 77 -15.20 -2.53 14.14
C VAL A 77 -14.46 -1.90 12.95
N LEU A 78 -15.02 -0.83 12.36
CA LEU A 78 -14.39 -0.11 11.26
C LEU A 78 -13.04 0.50 11.66
N ALA A 79 -12.96 1.10 12.85
CA ALA A 79 -11.73 1.68 13.38
C ALA A 79 -10.64 0.61 13.56
N PHE A 80 -10.99 -0.56 14.13
CA PHE A 80 -10.05 -1.68 14.26
C PHE A 80 -9.59 -2.22 12.90
N ALA A 81 -10.50 -2.38 11.94
CA ALA A 81 -10.16 -2.82 10.59
C ALA A 81 -9.21 -1.82 9.90
N PHE A 82 -9.45 -0.52 10.05
CA PHE A 82 -8.59 0.52 9.49
C PHE A 82 -7.19 0.51 10.11
N ILE A 83 -7.09 0.38 11.44
CA ILE A 83 -5.81 0.25 12.14
C ILE A 83 -5.06 -0.99 11.67
N ALA A 84 -5.74 -2.13 11.56
CA ALA A 84 -5.14 -3.38 11.08
C ALA A 84 -4.58 -3.21 9.66
N VAL A 85 -5.36 -2.62 8.74
CA VAL A 85 -4.90 -2.35 7.37
C VAL A 85 -3.70 -1.40 7.36
N TRP A 86 -3.68 -0.37 8.23
CA TRP A 86 -2.59 0.60 8.31
C TRP A 86 -1.28 0.00 8.82
N PHE A 87 -1.33 -0.98 9.72
CA PHE A 87 -0.14 -1.68 10.22
C PHE A 87 0.34 -2.81 9.30
N VAL A 88 -0.59 -3.54 8.66
CA VAL A 88 -0.25 -4.69 7.82
C VAL A 88 0.28 -4.27 6.44
N ALA A 89 -0.28 -3.20 5.86
CA ALA A 89 0.20 -2.68 4.59
C ALA A 89 1.18 -1.53 4.83
N PRO A 90 2.40 -1.55 4.28
CA PRO A 90 3.26 -0.37 4.24
C PRO A 90 2.67 0.64 3.25
N LEU A 91 1.51 1.23 3.56
CA LEU A 91 0.69 2.02 2.64
C LEU A 91 1.47 3.17 2.03
N LYS A 92 2.35 3.81 2.79
CA LYS A 92 3.20 4.90 2.28
C LYS A 92 4.18 4.40 1.23
N LEU A 93 4.91 3.32 1.50
CA LEU A 93 5.90 2.76 0.58
C LEU A 93 5.22 2.11 -0.64
N GLY A 94 4.11 1.40 -0.43
CA GLY A 94 3.29 0.81 -1.47
C GLY A 94 2.62 1.85 -2.37
N ALA A 95 2.14 2.97 -1.81
CA ALA A 95 1.61 4.09 -2.59
C ALA A 95 2.71 4.70 -3.48
N LYS A 96 3.89 4.99 -2.91
CA LYS A 96 5.02 5.48 -3.70
C LYS A 96 5.41 4.49 -4.81
N ALA A 97 5.50 3.20 -4.50
CA ALA A 97 5.75 2.16 -5.49
C ALA A 97 4.68 2.12 -6.60
N TYR A 98 3.40 2.30 -6.25
CA TYR A 98 2.31 2.39 -7.21
C TYR A 98 2.43 3.61 -8.14
N PHE A 99 2.68 4.81 -7.59
CA PHE A 99 2.85 6.02 -8.41
C PHE A 99 4.11 5.95 -9.26
N PHE A 100 5.21 5.46 -8.71
CA PHE A 100 6.46 5.24 -9.44
C PHE A 100 6.24 4.29 -10.63
N ARG A 101 5.58 3.15 -10.41
CA ARG A 101 5.24 2.20 -11.48
C ARG A 101 4.30 2.81 -12.53
N LYS A 102 3.33 3.63 -12.11
CA LYS A 102 2.44 4.34 -13.04
C LYS A 102 3.19 5.34 -13.92
N LYS A 103 4.22 6.00 -13.37
CA LYS A 103 5.09 6.93 -14.09
C LYS A 103 6.09 6.23 -15.01
N TYR A 104 6.53 5.02 -14.64
CA TYR A 104 7.50 4.22 -15.38
C TYR A 104 6.96 2.80 -15.67
N PRO A 105 5.98 2.66 -16.59
CA PRO A 105 5.32 1.37 -16.86
C PRO A 105 6.24 0.31 -17.49
N GLN A 106 7.38 0.72 -18.04
CA GLN A 106 8.43 -0.16 -18.57
C GLN A 106 9.36 -0.77 -17.51
N LEU A 107 9.11 -0.50 -16.22
CA LEU A 107 9.80 -1.11 -15.08
C LEU A 107 8.99 -2.25 -14.47
#